data_AF-A0A225WTZ3-F1
#
_entry.id   AF-A0A225WTZ3-F1
#
_cell.length_a   1.000
_cell.length_b   1.000
_cell.length_c   1.000
_cell.angle_alpha   90.00
_cell.angle_beta   90.00
_cell.angle_gamma   90.00
#
_symmetry.space_group_name_H-M   'P 1'
#
loop_
_entity.id
_entity.type
_entity.pdbx_description
1 polymer ?
#
loop_
_entity_poly.entity_id
_entity_poly.type
_entity_poly.pdbx_seq_one_letter_code
_entity_poly.pdbx_strand_id
1 'polypeptide(L)'
;MGTNPWDVMFEDRSKFLILHVRDNLKVVVRESLDAIVVFMHVHRRVIWWFGHLVFIESETDDPYSVELHRERKDECDKAKKEYKKLLDDRVDAGLEETILDEPGSLTIPAMSCHWILMHQSHVKDDSTRYTLNEQMELLDDQEPARF
;
A
#
# COMPACT_ATOMS: atom_id res chain seq x y z
N MET A 1 -4.20 8.50 20.93
CA MET A 1 -3.28 8.10 19.84
C MET A 1 -4.17 7.58 18.74
N GLY A 2 -4.18 8.24 17.58
CA GLY A 2 -4.94 7.75 16.43
C GLY A 2 -4.36 6.41 15.97
N THR A 3 -5.22 5.51 15.52
CA THR A 3 -4.81 4.30 14.81
C THR A 3 -4.15 4.74 13.51
N ASN A 4 -2.99 4.16 13.14
CA ASN A 4 -2.35 4.59 11.89
C ASN A 4 -3.26 4.25 10.69
N PRO A 5 -3.26 5.05 9.63
CA PRO A 5 -4.15 4.83 8.48
C PRO A 5 -4.00 3.43 7.85
N TRP A 6 -2.78 2.90 7.78
CA TRP A 6 -2.51 1.54 7.28
C TRP A 6 -3.04 0.42 8.19
N ASP A 7 -3.15 0.66 9.50
CA ASP A 7 -3.73 -0.30 10.43
C ASP A 7 -5.25 -0.36 10.20
N VAL A 8 -5.90 0.79 10.00
CA VAL A 8 -7.33 0.90 9.64
C VAL A 8 -7.60 0.22 8.30
N MET A 9 -6.83 0.56 7.26
CA MET A 9 -6.91 -0.08 5.94
C MET A 9 -6.80 -1.60 6.01
N PHE A 10 -5.83 -2.11 6.78
CA PHE A 10 -5.67 -3.56 6.91
C PHE A 10 -6.89 -4.17 7.61
N GLU A 11 -7.44 -3.56 8.65
CA GLU A 11 -8.59 -4.10 9.37
C GLU A 11 -9.91 -4.01 8.59
N ASP A 12 -10.08 -2.98 7.77
CA ASP A 12 -11.30 -2.74 7.00
C ASP A 12 -11.32 -3.47 5.64
N ARG A 13 -10.21 -4.10 5.24
CA ARG A 13 -10.13 -4.88 4.00
C ARG A 13 -11.20 -5.98 3.94
N SER A 14 -11.56 -6.43 2.75
CA SER A 14 -12.44 -7.59 2.59
C SER A 14 -11.82 -8.84 3.24
N LYS A 15 -12.57 -9.44 4.17
CA LYS A 15 -12.20 -10.68 4.89
C LYS A 15 -12.89 -11.92 4.31
N PHE A 16 -13.58 -11.78 3.18
CA PHE A 16 -14.31 -12.86 2.52
C PHE A 16 -13.91 -12.96 1.04
N LEU A 17 -14.03 -14.18 0.51
CA LEU A 17 -13.83 -14.49 -0.89
C LEU A 17 -15.13 -14.20 -1.65
N ILE A 18 -15.04 -13.55 -2.80
CA ILE A 18 -16.18 -13.22 -3.66
C ILE A 18 -16.22 -14.16 -4.86
N LEU A 19 -15.06 -14.54 -5.40
CA LEU A 19 -14.96 -15.36 -6.60
C LEU A 19 -14.94 -16.87 -6.28
N HIS A 20 -14.42 -17.25 -5.10
CA HIS A 20 -14.25 -18.63 -4.69
C HIS A 20 -14.98 -18.96 -3.38
N VAL A 21 -15.39 -20.22 -3.23
CA VAL A 21 -15.95 -20.75 -1.98
C VAL A 21 -14.82 -21.39 -1.18
N ARG A 22 -14.55 -20.88 0.03
CA ARG A 22 -13.43 -21.33 0.88
C ARG A 22 -13.39 -22.85 1.11
N ASP A 23 -14.54 -23.48 1.30
CA ASP A 23 -14.64 -24.91 1.58
C ASP A 23 -14.29 -25.80 0.38
N ASN A 24 -14.39 -25.25 -0.84
CA ASN A 24 -14.00 -25.94 -2.06
C ASN A 24 -12.50 -25.80 -2.35
N LEU A 25 -11.78 -24.99 -1.57
CA LEU A 25 -10.35 -24.76 -1.80
C LEU A 25 -9.50 -25.92 -1.27
N LYS A 26 -8.52 -26.30 -2.09
CA LYS A 26 -7.44 -27.21 -1.70
C LYS A 26 -6.69 -26.63 -0.50
N VAL A 27 -6.07 -27.50 0.30
CA VAL A 27 -5.29 -27.10 1.48
C VAL A 27 -4.20 -26.09 1.08
N VAL A 28 -3.48 -26.36 -0.01
CA VAL A 28 -2.41 -25.47 -0.50
C VAL A 28 -2.88 -24.05 -0.84
N VAL A 29 -4.10 -23.92 -1.38
CA VAL A 29 -4.67 -22.61 -1.71
C VAL A 29 -5.02 -21.84 -0.44
N ARG A 30 -5.56 -22.53 0.58
CA ARG A 30 -5.85 -21.91 1.88
C ARG A 30 -4.58 -21.47 2.59
N GLU A 31 -3.54 -22.31 2.60
CA GLU A 31 -2.22 -21.95 3.15
C GLU A 31 -1.57 -20.77 2.40
N SER A 32 -1.79 -20.68 1.09
CA SER A 32 -1.31 -19.56 0.28
C SER A 32 -2.04 -18.26 0.62
N LEU A 33 -3.37 -18.29 0.79
CA LEU A 33 -4.14 -17.15 1.26
C LEU A 33 -3.67 -16.67 2.64
N ASP A 34 -3.43 -17.60 3.57
CA ASP A 34 -2.91 -17.24 4.89
C ASP A 34 -1.52 -16.57 4.78
N ALA A 35 -0.64 -17.08 3.93
CA ALA A 35 0.67 -16.48 3.69
C ALA A 35 0.58 -15.07 3.06
N ILE A 36 -0.34 -14.87 2.12
CA ILE A 36 -0.62 -13.56 1.52
C ILE A 36 -1.12 -12.59 2.60
N VAL A 37 -2.06 -13.01 3.45
CA VAL A 37 -2.57 -12.17 4.55
C VAL A 37 -1.48 -11.82 5.56
N VAL A 38 -0.59 -12.76 5.90
CA VAL A 38 0.56 -12.50 6.78
C VAL A 38 1.49 -11.47 6.13
N PHE A 39 1.79 -11.63 4.83
CA PHE A 39 2.58 -10.66 4.08
C PHE A 39 1.91 -9.27 4.14
N MET A 40 0.61 -9.19 3.87
CA MET A 40 -0.13 -7.94 3.92
C MET A 40 -0.06 -7.28 5.29
N HIS A 41 -0.17 -8.06 6.37
CA HIS A 41 -0.06 -7.51 7.73
C HIS A 41 1.33 -6.92 7.98
N VAL A 42 2.39 -7.64 7.61
CA VAL A 42 3.78 -7.19 7.80
C VAL A 42 4.08 -5.95 6.97
N HIS A 43 3.58 -5.89 5.73
CA HIS A 43 3.86 -4.83 4.77
C HIS A 43 2.75 -3.78 4.64
N ARG A 44 1.76 -3.75 5.53
CA ARG A 44 0.57 -2.87 5.43
C ARG A 44 0.91 -1.40 5.26
N ARG A 45 1.97 -0.89 5.88
CA ARG A 45 2.45 0.49 5.69
C ARG A 45 2.88 0.74 4.24
N VAL A 46 3.62 -0.21 3.67
CA VAL A 46 4.10 -0.13 2.29
C VAL A 46 2.95 -0.32 1.30
N ILE A 47 2.00 -1.22 1.60
CA ILE A 47 0.77 -1.40 0.81
C ILE A 47 -0.06 -0.11 0.84
N TRP A 48 -0.18 0.53 2.01
CA TRP A 48 -0.78 1.87 2.12
C TRP A 48 -0.05 2.86 1.21
N TRP A 49 1.28 2.92 1.23
CA TRP A 49 2.05 3.77 0.32
C TRP A 49 1.87 3.45 -1.16
N PHE A 50 1.56 2.20 -1.53
CA PHE A 50 1.23 1.85 -2.91
C PHE A 50 -0.16 2.32 -3.33
N GLY A 51 -1.15 2.21 -2.42
CA GLY A 51 -2.49 2.73 -2.62
C GLY A 51 -2.57 4.26 -2.58
N HIS A 52 -1.64 4.90 -1.87
CA HIS A 52 -1.56 6.35 -1.71
C HIS A 52 -0.46 6.93 -2.57
N LEU A 53 -0.89 7.52 -3.68
CA LEU A 53 -0.08 8.28 -4.61
C LEU A 53 0.70 9.35 -3.80
N VAL A 54 2.02 9.24 -3.59
CA VAL A 54 2.81 10.37 -3.08
C VAL A 54 4.16 10.39 -3.79
N PHE A 55 4.39 11.46 -4.54
CA PHE A 55 5.71 11.84 -5.01
C PHE A 55 6.27 12.87 -4.02
N ILE A 56 7.51 12.66 -3.63
CA ILE A 56 8.29 13.70 -2.99
C ILE A 56 9.30 14.11 -4.04
N GLU A 57 9.03 15.25 -4.67
CA GLU A 57 9.91 15.80 -5.69
C GLU A 57 11.24 16.12 -5.02
N SER A 58 12.34 15.50 -5.48
CA SER A 58 13.66 15.78 -4.91
C SER A 58 14.09 17.24 -5.11
N GLU A 59 13.38 18.00 -5.94
CA GLU A 59 13.70 19.39 -6.29
C GLU A 59 13.37 20.40 -5.18
N THR A 60 12.74 20.00 -4.08
CA THR A 60 12.62 20.91 -2.92
C THR A 60 13.95 21.13 -2.21
N ASP A 61 14.99 20.34 -2.52
CA ASP A 61 16.34 20.35 -1.91
C ASP A 61 16.31 20.26 -0.35
N ASP A 62 15.14 19.99 0.23
CA ASP A 62 15.00 19.88 1.68
C ASP A 62 15.38 18.46 2.13
N PRO A 63 16.26 18.32 3.14
CA PRO A 63 16.78 17.02 3.55
C PRO A 63 15.71 16.00 3.95
N TYR A 64 14.58 16.48 4.48
CA TYR A 64 13.49 15.62 4.95
C TYR A 64 12.78 14.94 3.77
N SER A 65 12.44 15.70 2.74
CA SER A 65 11.84 15.19 1.51
C SER A 65 12.72 14.14 0.82
N VAL A 66 14.02 14.40 0.72
CA VAL A 66 14.97 13.46 0.08
C VAL A 66 15.06 12.15 0.87
N GLU A 67 15.13 12.21 2.19
CA GLU A 67 15.20 11.02 3.04
C GLU A 67 13.91 10.20 2.97
N LEU A 68 12.75 10.85 3.05
CA LEU A 68 11.45 10.19 2.98
C LEU A 68 11.20 9.56 1.60
N HIS A 69 11.61 10.22 0.52
CA HIS A 69 11.57 9.63 -0.82
C HIS A 69 12.41 8.35 -0.90
N ARG A 70 13.65 8.40 -0.39
CA ARG A 70 14.56 7.25 -0.36
C ARG A 70 13.99 6.10 0.46
N GLU A 71 13.50 6.35 1.68
CA GLU A 71 12.90 5.33 2.55
C GLU A 71 11.74 4.64 1.82
N ARG A 72 10.79 5.42 1.30
CA ARG A 72 9.62 4.88 0.59
C ARG A 72 10.05 4.04 -0.61
N LYS A 73 11.01 4.52 -1.40
CA LYS A 73 11.51 3.79 -2.57
C LYS A 73 12.14 2.45 -2.16
N ASP A 74 13.03 2.46 -1.17
CA ASP A 74 13.74 1.26 -0.74
C ASP A 74 12.79 0.21 -0.15
N GLU A 75 11.82 0.63 0.68
CA GLU A 75 10.82 -0.28 1.25
C GLU A 75 9.84 -0.82 0.20
N CYS A 76 9.38 0.03 -0.73
CA CYS A 76 8.53 -0.40 -1.84
C CYS A 76 9.25 -1.39 -2.76
N ASP A 77 10.49 -1.11 -3.15
CA ASP A 77 11.28 -1.98 -4.03
C ASP A 77 11.59 -3.32 -3.33
N LYS A 78 11.82 -3.30 -2.02
CA LYS A 78 11.99 -4.51 -1.21
C LYS A 78 10.69 -5.33 -1.16
N ALA A 79 9.56 -4.70 -0.80
CA ALA A 79 8.27 -5.38 -0.69
C ALA A 79 7.83 -5.98 -2.03
N LYS A 80 8.06 -5.29 -3.16
CA LYS A 80 7.78 -5.86 -4.50
C LYS A 80 8.58 -7.13 -4.77
N LYS A 81 9.86 -7.17 -4.41
CA LYS A 81 10.70 -8.35 -4.58
C LYS A 81 10.25 -9.51 -3.69
N GLU A 82 9.94 -9.23 -2.43
CA GLU A 82 9.48 -10.24 -1.48
C GLU A 82 8.09 -10.79 -1.87
N TYR A 83 7.17 -9.91 -2.29
CA TYR A 83 5.84 -10.31 -2.74
C TYR A 83 5.90 -11.14 -4.03
N LYS A 84 6.71 -10.71 -5.01
CA LYS A 84 6.90 -11.49 -6.23
C LYS A 84 7.41 -12.90 -5.92
N LYS A 85 8.44 -13.00 -5.08
CA LYS A 85 8.98 -14.30 -4.66
C LYS A 85 7.92 -15.15 -3.98
N LEU A 86 7.14 -14.57 -3.05
CA LEU A 86 6.04 -15.26 -2.40
C LEU A 86 5.06 -15.81 -3.43
N LEU A 87 4.63 -14.99 -4.40
CA LEU A 87 3.69 -15.42 -5.43
C LEU A 87 4.27 -16.52 -6.31
N ASP A 88 5.51 -16.38 -6.78
CA ASP A 88 6.20 -17.40 -7.58
C ASP A 88 6.24 -18.75 -6.82
N ASP A 89 6.65 -18.72 -5.54
CA ASP A 89 6.70 -19.91 -4.67
C ASP A 89 5.32 -20.55 -4.47
N ARG A 90 4.23 -19.76 -4.42
CA ARG A 90 2.86 -20.27 -4.27
C ARG A 90 2.29 -20.84 -5.58
N VAL A 91 2.57 -20.19 -6.71
CA VAL A 91 2.17 -20.69 -8.03
C VAL A 91 2.85 -22.03 -8.30
N ASP A 92 4.15 -22.15 -8.00
CA ASP A 92 4.89 -23.42 -8.10
C ASP A 92 4.31 -24.51 -7.20
N ALA A 93 3.75 -24.13 -6.04
CA ALA A 93 3.05 -25.05 -5.13
C ALA A 93 1.61 -25.39 -5.59
N GLY A 94 1.10 -24.77 -6.66
CA GLY A 94 -0.22 -25.03 -7.22
C GLY A 94 -1.31 -24.03 -6.82
N LEU A 95 -0.95 -22.80 -6.46
CA LEU A 95 -1.91 -21.68 -6.34
C LEU A 95 -2.45 -21.34 -7.73
N GLU A 96 -3.78 -21.34 -7.85
CA GLU A 96 -4.47 -20.91 -9.07
C GLU A 96 -4.45 -19.37 -9.14
N GLU A 97 -4.05 -18.79 -10.27
CA GLU A 97 -3.88 -17.33 -10.43
C GLU A 97 -5.18 -16.55 -10.14
N THR A 98 -6.34 -17.15 -10.39
CA THR A 98 -7.66 -16.53 -10.12
C THR A 98 -7.86 -16.17 -8.65
N ILE A 99 -7.12 -16.80 -7.72
CA ILE A 99 -7.15 -16.47 -6.30
C ILE A 99 -6.55 -15.07 -6.03
N LEU A 100 -5.66 -14.59 -6.89
CA LEU A 100 -5.07 -13.25 -6.78
C LEU A 100 -6.04 -12.15 -7.19
N ASP A 101 -7.09 -12.49 -7.96
CA ASP A 101 -8.16 -11.58 -8.33
C ASP A 101 -9.19 -11.37 -7.20
N GLU A 102 -9.05 -12.11 -6.09
CA GLU A 102 -9.90 -11.91 -4.92
C GLU A 102 -9.63 -10.55 -4.28
N PRO A 103 -10.67 -9.74 -3.99
CA PRO A 103 -10.49 -8.41 -3.41
C PRO A 103 -9.74 -8.42 -2.07
N GLY A 104 -9.80 -9.53 -1.32
CA GLY A 104 -9.08 -9.69 -0.06
C GLY A 104 -7.57 -9.90 -0.20
N SER A 105 -7.06 -10.14 -1.41
CA SER A 105 -5.63 -10.44 -1.66
C SER A 105 -4.75 -9.19 -1.83
N LEU A 106 -5.32 -7.97 -1.78
CA LEU A 106 -4.66 -6.66 -1.96
C LEU A 106 -3.41 -6.73 -2.86
N THR A 107 -3.61 -6.86 -4.17
CA THR A 107 -2.50 -6.97 -5.12
C THR A 107 -1.65 -5.70 -5.10
N ILE A 108 -0.33 -5.86 -4.94
CA ILE A 108 0.59 -4.71 -5.00
C ILE A 108 0.59 -4.16 -6.44
N PRO A 109 0.24 -2.88 -6.65
CA PRO A 109 0.32 -2.25 -7.95
C PRO A 109 1.73 -2.35 -8.56
N ALA A 110 1.79 -2.67 -9.86
CA ALA A 110 3.05 -2.77 -10.59
C ALA A 110 3.83 -1.43 -10.58
N MET A 111 3.10 -0.32 -10.67
CA MET A 111 3.63 1.04 -10.58
C MET A 111 3.19 1.69 -9.29
N SER A 112 4.11 2.37 -8.60
CA SER A 112 3.72 3.34 -7.59
C SER A 112 2.99 4.47 -8.30
N CYS A 113 1.78 4.70 -7.87
CA CYS A 113 0.92 5.81 -8.19
C CYS A 113 1.64 7.18 -7.99
N HIS A 114 1.53 8.12 -8.94
CA HIS A 114 2.14 9.46 -8.90
C HIS A 114 1.21 10.52 -8.27
N TRP A 115 1.71 11.41 -7.40
CA TRP A 115 0.98 12.61 -6.94
C TRP A 115 1.78 13.89 -7.24
N ILE A 116 1.08 15.01 -7.40
CA ILE A 116 1.59 16.37 -7.66
C ILE A 116 1.49 17.21 -6.36
N LEU A 117 2.60 17.62 -5.75
CA LEU A 117 2.62 18.45 -4.53
C LEU A 117 1.60 19.61 -4.61
N MET A 118 1.01 20.02 -3.48
CA MET A 118 0.13 21.20 -3.49
C MET A 118 0.87 22.38 -4.10
N HIS A 119 0.29 22.97 -5.15
CA HIS A 119 0.91 24.09 -5.85
C HIS A 119 1.16 25.24 -4.87
N GLN A 120 2.24 26.01 -5.06
CA GLN A 120 2.64 27.08 -4.14
C GLN A 120 1.59 28.18 -3.91
N SER A 121 0.55 28.24 -4.75
CA SER A 121 -0.61 29.13 -4.57
C SER A 121 -1.63 28.63 -3.55
N HIS A 122 -1.55 27.36 -3.13
CA HIS A 122 -2.37 26.80 -2.06
C HIS A 122 -1.72 27.16 -0.72
N VAL A 123 -2.29 28.15 -0.05
CA VAL A 123 -1.83 28.65 1.25
C VAL A 123 -2.94 28.53 2.29
N LYS A 124 -2.56 28.52 3.56
CA LYS A 124 -3.48 28.55 4.70
C LYS A 124 -4.14 29.94 4.82
N ASP A 125 -5.09 30.08 5.73
CA ASP A 125 -5.79 31.34 6.01
C ASP A 125 -4.83 32.47 6.43
N ASP A 126 -3.72 32.12 7.06
CA ASP A 126 -2.65 33.05 7.44
C ASP A 126 -1.64 33.34 6.31
N SER A 127 -1.94 32.89 5.09
CA SER A 127 -1.09 32.98 3.89
C SER A 127 0.23 32.20 3.96
N THR A 128 0.42 31.32 4.94
CA THR A 128 1.58 30.42 4.99
C THR A 128 1.38 29.19 4.11
N ARG A 129 2.48 28.60 3.65
CA ARG A 129 2.46 27.36 2.85
C ARG A 129 2.24 26.14 3.74
N TYR A 130 1.60 25.12 3.21
CA TYR A 130 1.55 23.80 3.84
C TYR A 130 2.93 23.14 3.78
N THR A 131 3.42 22.68 4.93
CA THR A 131 4.59 21.80 5.00
C THR A 131 4.28 20.45 4.38
N LEU A 132 5.32 19.67 4.02
CA LEU A 132 5.11 18.32 3.50
C LEU A 132 4.32 17.44 4.48
N ASN A 133 4.62 17.52 5.79
CA ASN A 133 3.88 16.77 6.81
C ASN A 133 2.40 17.13 6.84
N GLU A 134 2.07 18.42 6.79
CA GLU A 134 0.66 18.84 6.78
C GLU A 134 -0.06 18.40 5.51
N GLN A 135 0.62 18.42 4.35
CA GLN A 135 0.05 17.87 3.11
C GLN A 135 -0.19 16.35 3.21
N MET A 136 0.70 15.62 3.90
CA MET A 136 0.55 14.18 4.14
C MET A 136 -0.59 13.87 5.12
N GLU A 137 -0.74 14.63 6.20
CA GLU A 137 -1.86 14.47 7.14
C GLU A 137 -3.21 14.75 6.46
N LEU A 138 -3.30 15.82 5.66
CA LEU A 138 -4.50 16.12 4.87
C LEU A 138 -4.83 15.02 3.87
N LEU A 139 -3.80 14.40 3.28
CA LEU A 139 -3.97 13.28 2.37
C LEU A 139 -4.56 12.06 3.09
N ASP A 140 -3.95 11.66 4.21
CA ASP A 140 -4.39 10.51 4.99
C ASP A 140 -5.85 10.68 5.47
N ASP A 141 -6.30 11.92 5.68
CA ASP A 141 -7.69 12.26 6.01
C ASP A 141 -8.64 12.24 4.79
N GLN A 142 -8.19 12.71 3.61
CA GLN A 142 -9.05 12.95 2.44
C GLN A 142 -9.16 11.75 1.49
N GLU A 143 -8.10 10.98 1.33
CA GLU A 143 -8.10 9.80 0.49
C GLU A 143 -8.04 8.56 1.38
N PRO A 144 -9.18 7.91 1.70
CA PRO A 144 -9.12 6.58 2.29
C PRO A 144 -8.44 5.64 1.30
N ALA A 145 -7.79 4.60 1.83
CA ALA A 145 -7.14 3.60 1.00
C ALA A 145 -8.06 3.10 -0.12
N ARG A 146 -7.64 3.32 -1.36
CA ARG A 146 -8.32 2.83 -2.54
C ARG A 146 -7.94 1.35 -2.72
N PHE A 147 -8.70 0.43 -2.13
CA PHE A 147 -8.59 -1.01 -2.38
C PHE A 147 -9.96 -1.62 -2.68
#